data_AF-A0A0K2TSP8-F1
#
_entry.id   AF-A0A0K2TSP8-F1
#
_cell.length_a   1.000
_cell.length_b   1.000
_cell.length_c   1.000
_cell.angle_alpha   90.00
_cell.angle_beta   90.00
_cell.angle_gamma   90.00
#
_symmetry.space_group_name_H-M   'P 1'
#
loop_
_entity.id
_entity.type
_entity.pdbx_description
1 polymer ?
#
loop_
_entity_poly.entity_id
_entity_poly.type
_entity_poly.pdbx_seq_one_letter_code
_entity_poly.pdbx_strand_id
1 'polypeptide(L)'
;MQSNAILKPPDYLSFSSPPLRPTRASTSSQRLQLEHQPQKALESEMFNEEEVYTLTDMFCQLSRETLPSEFLLIKSPKLSLVKLEVTEDKGLEIKASVEIEDNLTFKVFLRYQRISNTSVSHCLGLKSNKINSVTEAINIAAYLGSKEQLTQYDTCEVIMSLLYRLK
;
A
#
# COMPACT_ATOMS: atom_id res chain seq x y z
N MET A 1 74.44 52.97 8.20
CA MET A 1 73.16 53.57 7.78
C MET A 1 72.28 52.42 7.31
N GLN A 2 71.35 51.99 8.17
CA GLN A 2 70.58 50.76 7.99
C GLN A 2 69.40 51.00 7.04
N SER A 3 69.33 50.16 6.02
CA SER A 3 68.33 50.13 4.97
C SER A 3 67.04 49.48 5.48
N ASN A 4 65.94 50.20 5.38
CA ASN A 4 64.58 49.67 5.58
C ASN A 4 64.26 48.70 4.44
N ALA A 5 64.31 47.39 4.72
CA ALA A 5 63.82 46.37 3.82
C ALA A 5 62.28 46.32 3.88
N ILE A 6 61.64 46.74 2.80
CA ILE A 6 60.20 46.58 2.58
C ILE A 6 59.94 45.10 2.34
N LEU A 7 59.38 44.40 3.33
CA LEU A 7 58.94 43.01 3.20
C LEU A 7 57.77 42.96 2.20
N LYS A 8 57.99 42.32 1.06
CA LYS A 8 56.91 41.88 0.17
C LYS A 8 56.06 40.85 0.91
N PRO A 9 54.72 41.00 0.95
CA PRO A 9 53.87 39.96 1.49
C PRO A 9 53.99 38.69 0.63
N PRO A 10 53.95 37.51 1.25
CA PRO A 10 54.10 36.23 0.55
C PRO A 10 52.93 35.93 -0.40
N ASP A 11 53.26 35.25 -1.50
CA ASP A 11 52.45 35.08 -2.73
C ASP A 11 51.08 34.40 -2.55
N TYR A 12 50.76 33.86 -1.37
CA TYR A 12 49.45 33.27 -1.08
C TYR A 12 48.34 34.30 -0.80
N LEU A 13 48.67 35.59 -0.70
CA LEU A 13 47.68 36.69 -0.64
C LEU A 13 47.32 37.25 -2.03
N SER A 14 47.87 36.67 -3.09
CA SER A 14 47.47 36.95 -4.47
C SER A 14 46.15 36.24 -4.77
N PHE A 15 45.04 36.97 -4.75
CA PHE A 15 43.76 36.43 -5.19
C PHE A 15 43.80 36.19 -6.70
N SER A 16 44.23 35.00 -7.11
CA SER A 16 43.89 34.48 -8.43
C SER A 16 42.38 34.30 -8.44
N SER A 17 41.69 34.99 -9.37
CA SER A 17 40.25 34.80 -9.56
C SER A 17 39.99 33.30 -9.76
N PRO A 18 38.98 32.71 -9.08
CA PRO A 18 38.72 31.29 -9.23
C PRO A 18 38.43 30.98 -10.70
N PRO A 19 38.88 29.82 -11.21
CA PRO A 19 38.61 29.44 -12.59
C PRO A 19 37.10 29.46 -12.83
N LEU A 20 36.69 30.07 -13.95
CA LEU A 20 35.29 30.09 -14.39
C LEU A 20 34.74 28.67 -14.37
N ARG A 21 33.71 28.46 -13.53
CA ARG A 21 32.98 27.19 -13.44
C ARG A 21 32.55 26.80 -14.87
N PRO A 22 32.94 25.62 -15.40
CA PRO A 22 32.34 25.12 -16.61
C PRO A 22 30.85 25.00 -16.37
N THR A 23 30.02 25.71 -17.14
CA THR A 23 28.57 25.55 -17.12
C THR A 23 28.24 24.18 -17.71
N ARG A 24 28.44 23.13 -16.92
CA ARG A 24 27.97 21.77 -17.18
C ARG A 24 26.91 21.44 -16.13
N ALA A 25 25.74 22.06 -16.28
CA ALA A 25 24.52 21.55 -15.68
C ALA A 25 24.09 20.30 -16.46
N SER A 26 24.80 19.18 -16.27
CA SER A 26 24.47 17.92 -16.97
C SER A 26 25.10 16.72 -16.26
N THR A 27 24.87 16.62 -14.95
CA THR A 27 25.22 15.43 -14.15
C THR A 27 24.09 15.01 -13.21
N SER A 28 23.19 15.93 -12.81
CA SER A 28 22.01 15.58 -12.01
C SER A 28 20.98 14.79 -12.81
N SER A 29 20.70 15.20 -14.05
CA SER A 29 19.76 14.53 -14.94
C SER A 29 20.24 13.14 -15.38
N GLN A 30 21.54 12.95 -15.60
CA GLN A 30 22.12 11.64 -15.91
C GLN A 30 22.13 10.69 -14.70
N ARG A 31 22.40 11.19 -13.48
CA ARG A 31 22.32 10.36 -12.26
C ARG A 31 20.87 9.95 -11.96
N LEU A 32 19.90 10.85 -12.12
CA LEU A 32 18.47 10.55 -11.95
C LEU A 32 17.98 9.46 -12.91
N GLN A 33 18.35 9.52 -14.19
CA GLN A 33 17.93 8.49 -15.15
C GLN A 33 18.51 7.11 -14.84
N LEU A 34 19.74 7.07 -14.32
CA LEU A 34 20.44 5.82 -13.99
C LEU A 34 19.99 5.20 -12.66
N GLU A 35 19.40 5.98 -11.75
CA GLU A 35 18.73 5.46 -10.53
C GLU A 35 17.32 4.95 -10.82
N HIS A 36 16.56 5.62 -11.69
CA HIS A 36 15.18 5.21 -12.00
C HIS A 36 15.07 3.88 -12.75
N GLN A 37 16.07 3.53 -13.57
CA GLN A 37 16.07 2.31 -14.35
C GLN A 37 16.23 1.02 -13.50
N PRO A 38 17.22 0.91 -12.58
CA PRO A 38 17.33 -0.23 -11.69
C PRO A 38 16.19 -0.30 -10.66
N GLN A 39 15.62 0.83 -10.23
CA GLN A 39 14.43 0.81 -9.36
C GLN A 39 13.22 0.19 -10.06
N LYS A 40 12.93 0.58 -11.30
CA LYS A 40 11.81 -0.02 -12.06
C LYS A 40 12.03 -1.50 -12.36
N ALA A 41 13.28 -1.91 -12.60
CA ALA A 41 13.62 -3.31 -12.82
C ALA A 41 13.46 -4.14 -11.54
N LEU A 42 13.88 -3.61 -10.38
CA LEU A 42 13.72 -4.26 -9.08
C LEU A 42 12.24 -4.31 -8.64
N GLU A 43 11.48 -3.24 -8.86
CA GLU A 43 10.03 -3.22 -8.67
C GLU A 43 9.37 -4.28 -9.56
N SER A 44 9.71 -4.34 -10.84
CA SER A 44 9.17 -5.35 -11.76
C SER A 44 9.57 -6.78 -11.38
N GLU A 45 10.79 -7.02 -10.90
CA GLU A 45 11.23 -8.35 -10.46
C GLU A 45 10.55 -8.81 -9.16
N MET A 46 10.21 -7.88 -8.26
CA MET A 46 9.41 -8.20 -7.08
C MET A 46 7.95 -8.55 -7.41
N PHE A 47 7.42 -8.06 -8.54
CA PHE A 47 6.04 -8.30 -8.98
C PHE A 47 5.91 -9.39 -10.06
N ASN A 48 7.00 -10.09 -10.41
CA ASN A 48 6.94 -11.13 -11.43
C ASN A 48 6.16 -12.35 -10.90
N GLU A 49 4.97 -12.53 -11.46
CA GLU A 49 4.20 -13.77 -11.60
C GLU A 49 3.43 -14.30 -10.38
N GLU A 50 2.79 -13.44 -9.59
CA GLU A 50 1.68 -13.86 -8.71
C GLU A 50 0.35 -13.90 -9.49
N GLU A 51 0.36 -14.43 -10.72
CA GLU A 51 -0.85 -14.53 -11.53
C GLU A 51 -1.56 -15.85 -11.24
N VAL A 52 -2.82 -15.75 -10.83
CA VAL A 52 -3.62 -16.90 -10.43
C VAL A 52 -4.62 -17.23 -11.52
N TYR A 53 -4.56 -18.46 -12.02
CA TYR A 53 -5.41 -18.92 -13.12
C TYR A 53 -6.62 -19.73 -12.65
N THR A 54 -6.55 -20.35 -11.47
CA THR A 54 -7.62 -21.20 -10.92
C THR A 54 -7.91 -20.92 -9.46
N LEU A 55 -9.14 -21.21 -9.02
CA LEU A 55 -9.54 -21.10 -7.61
C LEU A 55 -8.68 -22.01 -6.69
N THR A 56 -8.25 -23.16 -7.20
CA THR A 56 -7.40 -24.10 -6.45
C THR A 56 -6.02 -23.50 -6.21
N ASP A 57 -5.43 -22.87 -7.23
CA ASP A 57 -4.15 -22.18 -7.11
C ASP A 57 -4.27 -21.02 -6.12
N MET A 58 -5.37 -20.26 -6.20
CA MET A 58 -5.67 -19.17 -5.26
C MET A 58 -5.71 -19.68 -3.82
N PHE A 59 -6.41 -20.79 -3.56
CA PHE A 59 -6.46 -21.39 -2.22
C PHE A 59 -5.08 -21.84 -1.74
N CYS A 60 -4.32 -22.55 -2.58
CA CYS A 60 -2.99 -23.03 -2.24
C CYS A 60 -2.04 -21.89 -1.89
N GLN A 61 -2.06 -20.81 -2.66
CA GLN A 61 -1.24 -19.63 -2.40
C GLN A 61 -1.72 -18.88 -1.15
N LEU A 62 -3.01 -18.58 -1.02
CA LEU A 62 -3.59 -17.94 0.17
C LEU A 62 -3.32 -18.72 1.47
N SER A 63 -3.23 -20.05 1.40
CA SER A 63 -2.92 -20.89 2.57
C SER A 63 -1.47 -20.80 3.05
N ARG A 64 -0.57 -20.27 2.21
CA ARG A 64 0.86 -20.08 2.50
C ARG A 64 1.17 -18.63 2.88
N GLU A 65 0.34 -17.69 2.43
CA GLU A 65 0.48 -16.28 2.70
C GLU A 65 0.03 -15.88 4.12
N THR A 66 0.55 -14.74 4.57
CA THR A 66 0.09 -14.13 5.82
C THR A 66 -1.18 -13.33 5.58
N LEU A 67 -2.30 -13.80 6.16
CA LEU A 67 -3.58 -13.12 6.04
C LEU A 67 -3.65 -11.88 6.97
N PRO A 68 -4.51 -10.89 6.64
CA PRO A 68 -4.79 -9.78 7.55
C PRO A 68 -5.33 -10.29 8.89
N SER A 69 -5.05 -9.55 9.96
CA SER A 69 -5.49 -9.92 11.32
C SER A 69 -7.00 -10.21 11.35
N GLU A 70 -7.37 -11.29 12.06
CA GLU A 70 -8.75 -11.76 12.25
C GLU A 70 -9.44 -12.31 10.99
N PHE A 71 -8.76 -12.36 9.83
CA PHE A 71 -9.27 -13.06 8.65
C PHE A 71 -8.88 -14.54 8.67
N LEU A 72 -9.85 -15.37 8.29
CA LEU A 72 -9.73 -16.80 8.12
C LEU A 72 -9.98 -17.18 6.66
N LEU A 73 -9.20 -18.12 6.14
CA LEU A 73 -9.43 -18.71 4.83
C LEU A 73 -10.35 -19.92 4.94
N ILE A 74 -11.48 -19.89 4.22
CA ILE A 74 -12.45 -20.98 4.15
C ILE A 74 -12.50 -21.49 2.71
N LYS A 75 -12.49 -22.80 2.52
CA LYS A 75 -12.48 -23.43 1.18
C LYS A 75 -13.87 -23.86 0.68
N SER A 76 -14.82 -24.11 1.59
CA SER A 76 -16.11 -24.74 1.27
C SER A 76 -17.28 -24.01 1.92
N PRO A 77 -18.41 -23.78 1.22
CA PRO A 77 -18.73 -24.22 -0.15
C PRO A 77 -18.08 -23.36 -1.26
N LYS A 78 -17.50 -22.21 -0.90
CA LYS A 78 -16.72 -21.34 -1.78
C LYS A 78 -15.43 -20.95 -1.09
N LEU A 79 -14.45 -20.54 -1.89
CA LEU A 79 -13.23 -19.93 -1.38
C LEU A 79 -13.56 -18.54 -0.83
N SER A 80 -13.34 -18.32 0.46
CA SER A 80 -13.65 -17.05 1.11
C SER A 80 -12.61 -16.65 2.14
N LEU A 81 -12.30 -15.36 2.17
CA LEU A 81 -11.62 -14.71 3.30
C LEU A 81 -12.69 -14.12 4.20
N VAL A 82 -12.73 -14.53 5.47
CA VAL A 82 -13.82 -14.18 6.39
C VAL A 82 -13.25 -13.65 7.71
N LYS A 83 -13.75 -12.49 8.12
CA LYS A 83 -13.54 -11.93 9.46
C LYS A 83 -14.73 -12.25 10.35
N LEU A 84 -14.46 -12.87 11.49
CA LEU A 84 -15.48 -13.26 12.47
C LEU A 84 -15.33 -12.44 13.75
N GLU A 85 -16.45 -12.06 14.35
CA GLU A 85 -16.49 -11.47 15.69
C GLU A 85 -17.42 -12.28 16.59
N VAL A 86 -17.06 -12.44 17.84
CA VAL A 86 -17.95 -13.03 18.86
C VAL A 86 -18.72 -11.89 19.51
N THR A 87 -20.04 -11.93 19.40
CA THR A 87 -20.95 -11.00 20.08
C THR A 87 -21.64 -11.72 21.24
N GLU A 88 -21.79 -11.05 22.38
CA GLU A 88 -22.41 -11.62 23.58
C GLU A 88 -23.84 -12.10 23.31
N ASP A 89 -24.56 -11.40 22.43
CA ASP A 89 -26.00 -11.59 22.21
C ASP A 89 -26.32 -12.58 21.09
N LYS A 90 -25.45 -12.68 20.07
CA LYS A 90 -25.73 -13.41 18.82
C LYS A 90 -24.71 -14.50 18.51
N GLY A 91 -23.67 -14.65 19.34
CA GLY A 91 -22.58 -15.59 19.10
C GLY A 91 -21.65 -15.10 17.97
N LEU A 92 -21.17 -16.05 17.16
CA LEU A 92 -20.19 -15.79 16.11
C LEU A 92 -20.85 -15.16 14.87
N GLU A 93 -20.46 -13.93 14.55
CA GLU A 93 -20.98 -13.15 13.43
C GLU A 93 -19.89 -12.91 12.38
N ILE A 94 -20.25 -12.95 11.10
CA ILE A 94 -19.37 -12.50 10.00
C ILE A 94 -19.40 -10.97 9.93
N LYS A 95 -18.26 -10.32 10.15
CA LYS A 95 -18.12 -8.86 10.04
C LYS A 95 -17.69 -8.40 8.66
N ALA A 96 -16.88 -9.19 7.99
CA ALA A 96 -16.47 -8.92 6.64
C ALA A 96 -16.19 -10.22 5.93
N SER A 97 -16.47 -10.27 4.63
CA SER A 97 -16.00 -11.36 3.80
C SER A 97 -15.72 -10.94 2.37
N VAL A 98 -14.80 -11.67 1.75
CA VAL A 98 -14.57 -11.70 0.32
C VAL A 98 -14.83 -13.13 -0.12
N GLU A 99 -15.90 -13.36 -0.88
CA GLU A 99 -16.16 -14.64 -1.53
C GLU A 99 -15.60 -14.61 -2.94
N ILE A 100 -14.81 -15.63 -3.30
CA ILE A 100 -14.20 -15.78 -4.62
C ILE A 100 -14.90 -16.95 -5.33
N GLU A 101 -15.39 -16.68 -6.54
CA GLU A 101 -16.07 -17.65 -7.39
C GLU A 101 -15.07 -18.34 -8.33
N ASP A 102 -15.44 -19.50 -8.89
CA ASP A 102 -14.56 -20.34 -9.73
C ASP A 102 -13.94 -19.60 -10.92
N ASN A 103 -14.63 -18.60 -11.46
CA ASN A 103 -14.18 -17.75 -12.56
C ASN A 103 -13.31 -16.56 -12.11
N LEU A 104 -12.90 -16.56 -10.84
CA LEU A 104 -12.15 -15.52 -10.12
C LEU A 104 -12.88 -14.19 -9.98
N THR A 105 -14.17 -14.13 -10.30
CA THR A 105 -15.01 -13.01 -9.86
C THR A 105 -15.25 -13.12 -8.37
N PHE A 106 -15.64 -12.02 -7.74
CA PHE A 106 -15.76 -11.98 -6.30
C PHE A 106 -16.96 -11.17 -5.84
N LYS A 107 -17.37 -11.42 -4.59
CA LYS A 107 -18.40 -10.68 -3.88
C LYS A 107 -17.84 -10.23 -2.54
N VAL A 108 -18.13 -8.99 -2.20
CA VAL A 108 -17.67 -8.41 -0.94
C VAL A 108 -18.86 -8.15 -0.04
N PHE A 109 -18.73 -8.56 1.22
CA PHE A 109 -19.72 -8.35 2.25
C PHE A 109 -19.09 -7.62 3.43
N LEU A 110 -19.84 -6.66 3.96
CA LEU A 110 -19.57 -6.03 5.24
C LEU A 110 -20.79 -6.29 6.13
N ARG A 111 -20.58 -7.01 7.22
CA ARG A 111 -21.61 -7.65 8.04
C ARG A 111 -22.51 -8.49 7.14
N TYR A 112 -23.82 -8.23 7.16
CA TYR A 112 -24.81 -8.93 6.34
C TYR A 112 -25.10 -8.23 5.00
N GLN A 113 -24.38 -7.16 4.66
CA GLN A 113 -24.66 -6.36 3.47
C GLN A 113 -23.60 -6.60 2.39
N ARG A 114 -24.08 -6.96 1.19
CA ARG A 114 -23.23 -6.98 -0.01
C ARG A 114 -22.91 -5.55 -0.42
N ILE A 115 -21.64 -5.23 -0.58
CA ILE A 115 -21.19 -3.94 -1.10
C ILE A 115 -20.79 -4.07 -2.58
N SER A 116 -20.77 -2.94 -3.29
CA SER A 116 -20.35 -2.92 -4.69
C SER A 116 -18.85 -3.22 -4.80
N ASN A 117 -18.45 -4.03 -5.77
CA ASN A 117 -17.03 -4.28 -6.05
C ASN A 117 -16.29 -2.99 -6.46
N THR A 118 -17.01 -1.96 -6.93
CA THR A 118 -16.42 -0.64 -7.20
C THR A 118 -15.89 0.04 -5.94
N SER A 119 -16.40 -0.30 -4.76
CA SER A 119 -15.91 0.24 -3.48
C SER A 119 -14.51 -0.24 -3.13
N VAL A 120 -14.10 -1.39 -3.68
CA VAL A 120 -12.78 -2.01 -3.46
C VAL A 120 -11.92 -2.03 -4.74
N SER A 121 -12.32 -1.32 -5.80
CA SER A 121 -11.63 -1.39 -7.09
C SER A 121 -10.19 -0.87 -7.04
N HIS A 122 -9.85 -0.07 -6.04
CA HIS A 122 -8.49 0.44 -5.79
C HIS A 122 -7.56 -0.63 -5.19
N CYS A 123 -8.11 -1.74 -4.69
CA CYS A 123 -7.36 -2.91 -4.24
C CYS A 123 -6.96 -3.84 -5.40
N LEU A 124 -7.51 -3.60 -6.61
CA LEU A 124 -7.23 -4.36 -7.82
C LEU A 124 -6.20 -3.61 -8.67
N GLY A 125 -5.23 -4.33 -9.25
CA GLY A 125 -4.18 -3.74 -10.10
C GLY A 125 -4.72 -3.33 -11.48
N LEU A 126 -5.62 -4.13 -12.06
CA LEU A 126 -6.35 -3.80 -13.28
C LEU A 126 -7.80 -3.46 -12.92
N LYS A 127 -8.43 -2.53 -13.65
CA LYS A 127 -9.89 -2.27 -13.56
C LYS A 127 -10.66 -3.47 -14.12
N SER A 128 -10.63 -4.57 -13.38
CA SER A 128 -11.27 -5.83 -13.69
C SER A 128 -12.31 -6.12 -12.61
N ASN A 129 -13.25 -7.00 -12.93
CA ASN A 129 -14.21 -7.53 -11.96
C ASN A 129 -13.73 -8.85 -11.33
N LYS A 130 -12.44 -9.19 -11.53
CA LYS A 130 -11.80 -10.43 -11.10
C LYS A 130 -10.61 -10.15 -10.20
N ILE A 131 -10.27 -11.14 -9.39
CA ILE A 131 -9.05 -11.19 -8.61
C ILE A 131 -8.03 -11.98 -9.42
N ASN A 132 -6.93 -11.35 -9.80
CA ASN A 132 -5.89 -11.95 -10.63
C ASN A 132 -4.66 -12.37 -9.81
N SER A 133 -4.53 -11.90 -8.57
CA SER A 133 -3.45 -12.29 -7.66
C SER A 133 -3.93 -12.50 -6.23
N VAL A 134 -3.15 -13.26 -5.45
CA VAL A 134 -3.43 -13.43 -4.02
C VAL A 134 -3.25 -12.12 -3.26
N THR A 135 -2.27 -11.30 -3.64
CA THR A 135 -2.11 -9.95 -3.10
C THR A 135 -3.38 -9.11 -3.25
N GLU A 136 -4.10 -9.17 -4.38
CA GLU A 136 -5.38 -8.46 -4.55
C GLU A 136 -6.43 -8.94 -3.54
N ALA A 137 -6.58 -10.25 -3.34
CA ALA A 137 -7.52 -10.80 -2.35
C ALA A 137 -7.18 -10.36 -0.92
N ILE A 138 -5.89 -10.39 -0.55
CA ILE A 138 -5.39 -9.94 0.75
C ILE A 138 -5.63 -8.45 0.95
N ASN A 139 -5.37 -7.63 -0.07
CA ASN A 139 -5.59 -6.19 -0.02
C ASN A 139 -7.07 -5.84 0.19
N ILE A 140 -7.98 -6.55 -0.48
CA ILE A 140 -9.42 -6.37 -0.25
C ILE A 140 -9.77 -6.72 1.20
N ALA A 141 -9.30 -7.86 1.71
CA ALA A 141 -9.55 -8.26 3.09
C ALA A 141 -9.00 -7.24 4.10
N ALA A 142 -7.77 -6.77 3.92
CA ALA A 142 -7.16 -5.75 4.77
C ALA A 142 -7.96 -4.43 4.74
N TYR A 143 -8.38 -4.00 3.55
CA TYR A 143 -9.23 -2.82 3.40
C TYR A 143 -10.54 -2.96 4.18
N LEU A 144 -11.22 -4.10 4.10
CA LEU A 144 -12.46 -4.34 4.84
C LEU A 144 -12.23 -4.32 6.35
N GLY A 145 -11.14 -4.92 6.83
CA GLY A 145 -10.73 -4.86 8.22
C GLY A 145 -10.51 -3.43 8.71
N SER A 146 -9.96 -2.55 7.88
CA SER A 146 -9.78 -1.13 8.21
C SER A 146 -11.07 -0.31 8.19
N LYS A 147 -12.00 -0.64 7.29
CA LYS A 147 -13.28 0.07 7.16
C LYS A 147 -14.19 -0.13 8.36
N GLU A 148 -14.09 -1.28 9.00
CA GLU A 148 -14.80 -1.53 10.26
C GLU A 148 -14.37 -0.57 11.37
N GLN A 149 -13.06 -0.32 11.52
CA GLN A 149 -12.55 0.64 12.51
C GLN A 149 -13.18 2.02 12.27
N LEU A 150 -13.28 2.46 11.02
CA LEU A 150 -13.92 3.74 10.69
C LEU A 150 -15.41 3.77 11.02
N THR A 151 -16.18 2.71 10.75
CA THR A 151 -17.60 2.68 11.10
C THR A 151 -17.86 2.75 12.61
N GLN A 152 -16.97 2.21 13.44
CA GLN A 152 -17.08 2.30 14.89
C GLN A 152 -16.81 3.74 15.37
N TYR A 153 -15.80 4.40 14.81
CA TYR A 153 -15.52 5.82 15.08
C TYR A 153 -16.63 6.75 14.58
N ASP A 154 -17.17 6.53 13.37
CA ASP A 154 -18.28 7.30 12.82
C ASP A 154 -19.55 7.15 13.67
N THR A 155 -19.79 5.95 14.21
CA THR A 155 -20.92 5.70 15.11
C THR A 155 -20.73 6.44 16.44
N CYS A 156 -19.50 6.47 16.98
CA CYS A 156 -19.17 7.25 18.17
C CYS A 156 -19.31 8.77 17.93
N GLU A 157 -18.83 9.28 16.80
CA GLU A 157 -18.99 10.70 16.40
C GLU A 157 -20.47 11.09 16.30
N VAL A 158 -21.30 10.24 15.66
CA VAL A 158 -22.73 10.49 15.53
C VAL A 158 -23.43 10.45 16.89
N ILE A 159 -23.15 9.45 17.74
CA ILE A 159 -23.71 9.36 19.10
C ILE A 159 -23.28 10.55 19.95
N MET A 160 -22.00 10.94 19.90
CA MET A 160 -21.50 12.11 20.62
C MET A 160 -22.16 13.39 20.11
N SER A 161 -22.31 13.56 18.79
CA SER A 161 -22.98 14.72 18.22
C SER A 161 -24.46 14.83 18.64
N LEU A 162 -25.14 13.70 18.82
CA LEU A 162 -26.52 13.65 19.33
C LEU A 162 -26.58 13.96 20.83
N LEU A 163 -25.65 13.44 21.62
CA LEU A 163 -25.54 13.73 23.06
C LEU A 163 -25.22 15.21 23.34
N TYR A 164 -24.39 15.84 22.51
CA TYR A 164 -24.11 17.29 22.63
C TYR A 164 -25.30 18.17 22.25
N ARG A 165 -26.25 17.67 21.44
CA ARG A 165 -27.47 18.39 21.05
C ARG A 165 -28.62 18.26 22.05
N LEU A 166 -28.46 17.42 23.08
CA LEU A 166 -29.45 17.19 24.13
C LEU A 166 -29.17 18.00 25.41
N LYS A 167 -28.20 18.92 25.38
CA LYS A 167 -27.96 19.96 26.40
C LYS A 167 -28.39 21.31 25.88
#